data_AF-A0A848V6M2-F1
#
_entry.id   AF-A0A848V6M2-F1
#
_cell.length_a   1.000
_cell.length_b   1.000
_cell.length_c   1.000
_cell.angle_alpha   90.00
_cell.angle_beta   90.00
_cell.angle_gamma   90.00
#
_symmetry.space_group_name_H-M   'P 1'
#
loop_
_entity.id
_entity.type
_entity.pdbx_description
1 polymer ?
#
loop_
_entity_poly.entity_id
_entity_poly.type
_entity_poly.pdbx_seq_one_letter_code
_entity_poly.pdbx_strand_id
1 'polypeptide(L)'
;MRISIFPILATFLVLAAGCGRDSMSEIGFSLPEGDPVAGREAFLYMQCNQCHTVYGEDLPPVPLADPPYVQLGGPVTTIKTYGQIVTGIINPSHELAEGYAEDVVSEDGESNMYIYNRYMTVQELIDIVMFLQPHYDVVVPNTIYRTYP
;
A
#
# COMPACT_ATOMS: atom_id res chain seq x y z
N MET A 1 -36.22 -6.43 -41.69
CA MET A 1 -34.78 -6.67 -41.48
C MET A 1 -34.60 -7.22 -40.07
N ARG A 2 -34.42 -8.53 -39.92
CA ARG A 2 -34.24 -9.17 -38.59
C ARG A 2 -32.77 -9.04 -38.22
N ILE A 3 -32.45 -8.12 -37.32
CA ILE A 3 -31.09 -7.95 -36.81
C ILE A 3 -30.76 -9.19 -35.99
N SER A 4 -29.81 -10.00 -36.46
CA SER A 4 -29.34 -11.16 -35.71
C SER A 4 -28.50 -10.66 -34.54
N ILE A 5 -28.94 -10.96 -33.32
CA ILE A 5 -28.33 -10.52 -32.06
C ILE A 5 -27.14 -11.44 -31.69
N PHE A 6 -27.05 -12.60 -32.36
CA PHE A 6 -26.06 -13.64 -32.12
C PHE A 6 -24.58 -13.20 -32.22
N PRO A 7 -24.14 -12.42 -33.25
CA PRO A 7 -22.75 -12.00 -33.33
C PRO A 7 -22.38 -11.00 -32.23
N ILE A 8 -23.30 -10.13 -31.81
CA ILE A 8 -23.07 -9.15 -30.75
C ILE A 8 -22.87 -9.86 -29.39
N LEU A 9 -23.70 -10.86 -29.10
CA LEU A 9 -23.60 -11.64 -27.88
C LEU A 9 -22.30 -12.47 -27.83
N ALA A 10 -21.87 -13.02 -28.96
CA ALA A 10 -20.61 -13.76 -29.06
C ALA A 10 -19.38 -12.84 -28.84
N THR A 11 -19.38 -11.63 -29.41
CA THR A 11 -18.30 -10.65 -29.18
C THR A 11 -18.25 -10.21 -27.71
N PHE A 12 -19.40 -10.03 -27.06
CA PHE A 12 -19.46 -9.66 -25.65
C PHE A 12 -18.93 -10.77 -24.72
N LEU A 13 -19.22 -12.04 -25.05
CA LEU A 13 -18.71 -13.19 -24.28
C LEU A 13 -17.19 -13.34 -24.36
N VAL A 14 -16.60 -13.06 -25.53
CA VAL A 14 -15.13 -13.12 -25.73
C VAL A 14 -14.42 -12.00 -24.95
N LEU A 15 -15.01 -10.80 -24.88
CA LEU A 15 -14.47 -9.69 -24.08
C LEU A 15 -14.54 -9.99 -22.57
N ALA A 16 -15.57 -10.69 -22.11
CA ALA A 16 -15.71 -11.06 -20.69
C ALA A 16 -14.71 -12.13 -20.23
N ALA A 17 -14.20 -12.97 -21.14
CA ALA A 17 -13.23 -14.03 -20.82
C ALA A 17 -11.80 -13.48 -20.53
N GLY A 18 -11.53 -12.21 -20.82
CA GLY A 18 -10.25 -11.55 -20.52
C GLY A 18 -10.09 -11.09 -19.07
N CYS A 19 -11.14 -11.16 -18.24
CA CYS A 19 -11.06 -10.93 -16.79
C CYS A 19 -10.51 -12.18 -16.07
N GLY A 20 -9.34 -12.65 -16.50
CA GLY A 20 -8.56 -13.60 -15.71
C GLY A 20 -8.03 -12.91 -14.46
N ARG A 21 -8.17 -13.54 -13.30
CA ARG A 21 -7.50 -13.08 -12.08
C ARG A 21 -6.00 -13.11 -12.31
N ASP A 22 -5.31 -12.01 -12.00
CA ASP A 22 -3.86 -12.01 -11.98
C ASP A 22 -3.37 -13.13 -11.04
N SER A 23 -2.44 -13.94 -11.52
CA SER A 23 -1.79 -14.99 -10.72
C SER A 23 -1.09 -14.43 -9.47
N MET A 24 -0.80 -13.13 -9.45
CA MET A 24 -0.18 -12.41 -8.33
C MET A 24 -1.18 -11.57 -7.51
N SER A 25 -2.49 -11.85 -7.61
CA SER A 25 -3.52 -11.16 -6.83
C SER A 25 -3.51 -11.55 -5.34
N GLU A 26 -3.75 -10.58 -4.47
CA GLU A 26 -3.92 -10.75 -3.01
C GLU A 26 -5.21 -11.50 -2.60
N ILE A 27 -6.13 -11.81 -3.52
CA ILE A 27 -7.42 -12.43 -3.17
C ILE A 27 -7.20 -13.84 -2.59
N GLY A 28 -7.57 -14.03 -1.32
CA GLY A 28 -7.39 -15.28 -0.59
C GLY A 28 -6.07 -15.37 0.17
N PHE A 29 -5.26 -14.32 0.14
CA PHE A 29 -4.08 -14.16 0.99
C PHE A 29 -4.47 -13.55 2.34
N SER A 30 -3.99 -14.14 3.43
CA SER A 30 -4.15 -13.60 4.78
C SER A 30 -2.86 -13.82 5.57
N LEU A 31 -2.38 -12.78 6.23
CA LEU A 31 -1.32 -12.92 7.22
C LEU A 31 -1.88 -13.51 8.54
N PRO A 32 -1.08 -14.27 9.30
CA PRO A 32 -1.40 -14.56 10.69
C PRO A 32 -1.37 -13.28 11.52
N GLU A 33 -1.88 -13.34 12.75
CA GLU A 33 -1.70 -12.24 13.70
C GLU A 33 -0.21 -12.07 14.04
N GLY A 34 0.24 -10.81 14.05
CA GLY A 34 1.58 -10.41 14.47
C GLY A 34 1.61 -9.79 15.86
N ASP A 35 2.79 -9.36 16.29
CA ASP A 35 3.00 -8.61 17.52
C ASP A 35 3.33 -7.13 17.17
N PRO A 36 2.48 -6.16 17.53
CA PRO A 36 2.72 -4.75 17.22
C PRO A 36 3.93 -4.16 17.97
N VAL A 37 4.30 -4.71 19.14
CA VAL A 37 5.49 -4.26 19.88
C VAL A 37 6.74 -4.72 19.14
N ALA A 38 6.80 -6.00 18.77
CA ALA A 38 7.88 -6.54 17.95
C ALA A 38 7.94 -5.82 16.58
N GLY A 39 6.78 -5.43 16.04
CA GLY A 39 6.67 -4.69 14.79
C GLY A 39 7.32 -3.32 14.85
N ARG A 40 7.07 -2.58 15.93
CA ARG A 40 7.74 -1.29 16.17
C ARG A 40 9.25 -1.46 16.31
N GLU A 41 9.69 -2.51 17.00
CA GLU A 41 11.12 -2.83 17.13
C GLU A 41 11.76 -3.16 15.78
N ALA A 42 11.10 -4.00 14.97
CA ALA A 42 11.54 -4.36 13.62
C ALA A 42 11.58 -3.14 12.69
N PHE A 43 10.59 -2.25 12.77
CA PHE A 43 10.56 -0.99 12.00
C PHE A 43 11.79 -0.13 12.27
N LEU A 44 12.19 -0.02 13.55
CA LEU A 44 13.38 0.74 13.95
C LEU A 44 14.68 0.01 13.62
N TYR A 45 14.71 -1.31 13.82
CA TYR A 45 15.86 -2.15 13.50
C TYR A 45 16.20 -2.11 12.00
N MET A 46 15.18 -2.16 11.14
CA MET A 46 15.32 -2.00 9.69
C MET A 46 15.53 -0.54 9.25
N GLN A 47 15.54 0.38 10.22
CA GLN A 47 15.70 1.82 10.02
C GLN A 47 14.67 2.44 9.06
N CYS A 48 13.45 1.92 9.06
CA CYS A 48 12.34 2.48 8.26
C CYS A 48 12.06 3.95 8.64
N ASN A 49 12.37 4.33 9.89
CA ASN A 49 12.25 5.69 10.41
C ASN A 49 13.24 6.71 9.82
N GLN A 50 14.18 6.29 8.96
CA GLN A 50 15.02 7.22 8.18
C GLN A 50 14.19 7.97 7.14
N CYS A 51 13.25 7.29 6.50
CA CYS A 51 12.42 7.86 5.45
C CYS A 51 10.99 8.12 5.92
N HIS A 52 10.52 7.35 6.92
CA HIS A 52 9.13 7.36 7.34
C HIS A 52 8.90 7.93 8.74
N THR A 53 7.86 8.77 8.86
CA THR A 53 7.16 9.00 10.13
C THR A 53 5.93 8.11 10.21
N VAL A 54 5.39 7.89 11.41
CA VAL A 54 4.13 7.17 11.62
C VAL A 54 3.18 8.10 12.36
N TYR A 55 1.97 8.28 11.82
CA TYR A 55 0.97 9.17 12.40
C TYR A 55 0.60 8.75 13.82
N GLY A 56 0.75 9.67 14.78
CA GLY A 56 0.46 9.42 16.19
C GLY A 56 1.56 8.68 16.96
N GLU A 57 2.69 8.35 16.32
CA GLU A 57 3.84 7.73 16.96
C GLU A 57 5.00 8.72 17.14
N ASP A 58 5.64 8.65 18.31
CA ASP A 58 6.92 9.32 18.55
C ASP A 58 8.04 8.31 18.28
N LEU A 59 8.71 8.48 17.13
CA LEU A 59 9.82 7.63 16.72
C LEU A 59 11.15 8.34 17.01
N PRO A 60 12.17 7.61 17.49
CA PRO A 60 13.47 8.20 17.73
C PRO A 60 14.05 8.77 16.42
N PRO A 61 14.70 9.94 16.47
CA PRO A 61 15.38 10.48 15.31
C PRO A 61 16.58 9.60 14.95
N VAL A 62 16.92 9.53 13.66
CA VAL A 62 18.16 8.90 13.22
C VAL A 62 19.26 9.95 13.18
N PRO A 63 20.32 9.83 14.01
CA PRO A 63 21.40 10.81 14.03
C PRO A 63 22.07 10.94 12.66
N LEU A 64 22.34 12.17 12.24
CA LEU A 64 23.04 12.50 10.98
C LEU A 64 22.29 12.10 9.70
N ALA A 65 21.02 11.68 9.80
CA ALA A 65 20.14 11.50 8.65
C ALA A 65 19.31 12.76 8.40
N ASP A 66 18.88 12.94 7.16
CA ASP A 66 17.86 13.93 6.83
C ASP A 66 16.53 13.57 7.53
N PRO A 67 15.66 14.55 7.79
CA PRO A 67 14.35 14.27 8.37
C PRO A 67 13.53 13.32 7.48
N PRO A 68 12.79 12.36 8.07
CA PRO A 68 11.90 11.50 7.32
C PRO A 68 10.85 12.34 6.59
N TYR A 69 10.61 12.01 5.32
CA TYR A 69 9.83 12.84 4.41
C TYR A 69 8.50 12.22 4.03
N VAL A 70 8.27 10.92 4.28
CA VAL A 70 6.98 10.24 4.03
C VAL A 70 6.28 9.92 5.35
N GLN A 71 5.03 10.34 5.51
CA GLN A 71 4.18 9.91 6.63
C GLN A 71 3.40 8.65 6.28
N LEU A 72 3.45 7.65 7.18
CA LEU A 72 2.60 6.46 7.18
C LEU A 72 1.43 6.65 8.16
N GLY A 73 0.30 6.03 7.86
CA GLY A 73 -0.93 6.20 8.64
C GLY A 73 -1.60 7.55 8.42
N GLY A 74 -2.44 7.94 9.37
CA GLY A 74 -3.22 9.17 9.37
C GLY A 74 -4.55 9.04 8.65
N PRO A 75 -5.25 10.18 8.48
CA PRO A 75 -6.52 10.26 7.77
C PRO A 75 -6.37 9.84 6.30
N VAL A 76 -7.06 8.77 5.91
CA VAL A 76 -7.10 8.27 4.54
C VAL A 76 -8.53 8.17 4.05
N THR A 77 -8.77 8.44 2.76
CA THR A 77 -10.12 8.34 2.16
C THR A 77 -10.52 6.92 1.80
N THR A 78 -9.57 5.99 1.84
CA THR A 78 -9.74 4.58 1.48
C THR A 78 -9.11 3.71 2.55
N ILE A 79 -9.76 2.60 2.90
CA ILE A 79 -9.19 1.59 3.79
C ILE A 79 -7.86 1.10 3.18
N LYS A 80 -6.74 1.28 3.88
CA LYS A 80 -5.50 0.59 3.55
C LYS A 80 -5.53 -0.82 4.13
N THR A 81 -5.49 -1.82 3.26
CA THR A 81 -5.54 -3.24 3.66
C THR A 81 -4.15 -3.74 4.06
N TYR A 82 -4.10 -4.86 4.78
CA TYR A 82 -2.82 -5.54 5.05
C TYR A 82 -2.06 -5.87 3.77
N GLY A 83 -2.76 -6.31 2.72
CA GLY A 83 -2.16 -6.60 1.41
C GLY A 83 -1.47 -5.38 0.82
N GLN A 84 -2.10 -4.21 0.88
CA GLN A 84 -1.50 -2.97 0.38
C GLN A 84 -0.27 -2.54 1.18
N ILE A 85 -0.29 -2.68 2.51
CA ILE A 85 0.89 -2.37 3.35
C ILE A 85 2.03 -3.36 3.04
N VAL A 86 1.73 -4.67 2.95
CA VAL A 86 2.70 -5.69 2.57
C VAL A 86 3.31 -5.39 1.21
N THR A 87 2.48 -5.12 0.20
CA THR A 87 2.94 -4.82 -1.16
C THR A 87 3.85 -3.59 -1.17
N GLY A 88 3.50 -2.53 -0.42
CA GLY A 88 4.35 -1.35 -0.29
C GLY A 88 5.72 -1.63 0.33
N ILE A 89 5.84 -2.64 1.20
CA ILE A 89 7.12 -3.01 1.83
C ILE A 89 7.96 -3.92 0.92
N ILE A 90 7.36 -4.94 0.30
CA ILE A 90 8.09 -5.96 -0.46
C ILE A 90 8.26 -5.62 -1.93
N ASN A 91 7.52 -4.63 -2.42
CA ASN A 91 7.54 -4.16 -3.81
C ASN A 91 7.30 -2.62 -3.86
N PRO A 92 8.23 -1.82 -3.30
CA PRO A 92 8.00 -0.40 -3.07
C PRO A 92 7.85 0.44 -4.34
N SER A 93 8.33 -0.02 -5.49
CA SER A 93 8.13 0.65 -6.79
C SER A 93 6.76 0.36 -7.43
N HIS A 94 5.95 -0.54 -6.85
CA HIS A 94 4.62 -0.86 -7.38
C HIS A 94 3.62 0.29 -7.27
N GLU A 95 3.68 1.02 -6.16
CA GLU A 95 2.83 2.17 -5.85
C GLU A 95 3.69 3.20 -5.11
N LEU A 96 4.06 4.30 -5.80
CA LEU A 96 4.81 5.39 -5.19
C LEU A 96 3.91 6.22 -4.27
N ALA A 97 4.49 6.81 -3.23
CA ALA A 97 3.73 7.60 -2.26
C ALA A 97 3.11 8.86 -2.90
N GLU A 98 1.78 8.96 -2.85
CA GLU A 98 1.05 10.12 -3.37
C GLU A 98 1.22 11.36 -2.48
N GLY A 99 1.16 12.54 -3.09
CA GLY A 99 1.25 13.82 -2.36
C GLY A 99 2.67 14.29 -2.03
N TYR A 100 3.69 13.54 -2.45
CA TYR A 100 5.10 13.89 -2.33
C TYR A 100 5.69 14.22 -3.70
N ALA A 101 6.78 14.98 -3.73
CA ALA A 101 7.49 15.27 -4.97
C ALA A 101 8.16 14.00 -5.50
N GLU A 102 8.05 13.78 -6.82
CA GLU A 102 8.51 12.54 -7.47
C GLU A 102 10.02 12.30 -7.26
N ASP A 103 10.81 13.36 -7.35
CA ASP A 103 12.26 13.35 -7.13
C ASP A 103 12.67 13.08 -5.68
N VAL A 104 11.74 13.20 -4.74
CA VAL A 104 11.97 12.87 -3.32
C VAL A 104 11.69 11.39 -3.04
N VAL A 105 10.67 10.82 -3.68
CA VAL A 105 10.23 9.43 -3.41
C VAL A 105 10.77 8.41 -4.40
N SER A 106 11.29 8.84 -5.55
CA SER A 106 11.77 7.96 -6.61
C SER A 106 12.88 8.55 -7.46
N GLU A 107 13.62 7.66 -8.12
CA GLU A 107 14.57 7.95 -9.20
C GLU A 107 14.23 7.07 -10.39
N ASP A 108 14.01 7.66 -11.57
CA ASP A 108 13.61 6.95 -12.80
C ASP A 108 12.37 6.03 -12.64
N GLY A 109 11.45 6.39 -11.74
CA GLY A 109 10.24 5.62 -11.43
C GLY A 109 10.44 4.47 -10.45
N GLU A 110 11.67 4.25 -9.97
CA GLU A 110 11.97 3.29 -8.92
C GLU A 110 11.96 3.98 -7.55
N SER A 111 11.34 3.35 -6.56
CA SER A 111 11.23 3.92 -5.21
C SER A 111 12.60 4.08 -4.55
N ASN A 112 12.79 5.20 -3.85
CA ASN A 112 13.96 5.43 -3.00
C ASN A 112 13.97 4.55 -1.73
N MET A 113 12.86 3.85 -1.44
CA MET A 113 12.78 2.92 -0.32
C MET A 113 13.69 1.71 -0.53
N TYR A 114 14.45 1.34 0.51
CA TYR A 114 15.34 0.17 0.45
C TYR A 114 14.58 -1.14 0.21
N ILE A 115 15.18 -2.06 -0.55
CA ILE A 115 14.62 -3.39 -0.80
C ILE A 115 15.07 -4.35 0.32
N TYR A 116 14.11 -4.77 1.14
CA TYR A 116 14.37 -5.62 2.31
C TYR A 116 14.15 -7.12 2.08
N ASN A 117 13.72 -7.56 0.88
CA ASN A 117 13.23 -8.93 0.63
C ASN A 117 14.24 -10.05 0.95
N ARG A 118 15.53 -9.73 1.06
CA ARG A 118 16.60 -10.68 1.42
C ARG A 118 17.07 -10.58 2.87
N TYR A 119 16.59 -9.58 3.61
CA TYR A 119 17.08 -9.20 4.94
C TYR A 119 15.98 -9.25 6.00
N MET A 120 14.74 -8.94 5.61
CA MET A 120 13.57 -9.02 6.46
C MET A 120 12.99 -10.43 6.44
N THR A 121 12.83 -11.01 7.62
CA THR A 121 12.11 -12.26 7.81
C THR A 121 10.62 -12.04 7.58
N VAL A 122 9.90 -13.12 7.25
CA VAL A 122 8.45 -13.07 7.12
C VAL A 122 7.78 -12.65 8.43
N GLN A 123 8.35 -13.03 9.58
CA GLN A 123 7.82 -12.64 10.89
C GLN A 123 7.95 -11.13 11.13
N GLU A 124 9.12 -10.54 10.85
CA GLU A 124 9.30 -9.08 10.96
C GLU A 124 8.34 -8.32 10.06
N LEU A 125 8.10 -8.80 8.83
CA LEU A 125 7.10 -8.20 7.94
C LEU A 125 5.68 -8.25 8.55
N ILE A 126 5.27 -9.40 9.07
CA ILE A 126 3.97 -9.58 9.72
C ILE A 126 3.83 -8.61 10.90
N ASP A 127 4.85 -8.53 11.74
CA ASP A 127 4.86 -7.71 12.94
C ASP A 127 4.86 -6.21 12.57
N ILE A 128 5.65 -5.78 11.58
CA ILE A 128 5.64 -4.39 11.07
C ILE A 128 4.25 -4.01 10.55
N VAL A 129 3.60 -4.91 9.80
CA VAL A 129 2.25 -4.67 9.29
C VAL A 129 1.25 -4.54 10.45
N MET A 130 1.38 -5.37 11.48
CA MET A 130 0.55 -5.31 12.69
C MET A 130 0.77 -4.02 13.49
N PHE A 131 2.01 -3.52 13.52
CA PHE A 131 2.34 -2.23 14.12
C PHE A 131 1.72 -1.05 13.34
N LEU A 132 1.80 -1.04 12.01
CA LEU A 132 1.38 0.11 11.20
C LEU A 132 -0.14 0.24 11.04
N GLN A 133 -0.86 -0.89 10.96
CA GLN A 133 -2.27 -0.89 10.58
C GLN A 133 -3.20 -0.04 11.48
N PRO A 134 -3.04 -0.03 12.82
CA PRO A 134 -3.86 0.79 13.71
C PRO A 134 -3.74 2.31 13.48
N HIS A 135 -2.69 2.76 12.78
CA HIS A 135 -2.46 4.18 12.53
C HIS A 135 -3.23 4.71 11.32
N TYR A 136 -3.94 3.88 10.55
CA TYR A 136 -4.72 4.31 9.39
C TYR A 136 -6.18 4.58 9.78
N ASP A 137 -6.55 5.87 9.80
CA ASP A 137 -7.90 6.32 10.12
C ASP A 137 -8.70 6.60 8.85
N VAL A 138 -9.73 5.81 8.60
CA VAL A 138 -10.56 5.99 7.40
C VAL A 138 -11.55 7.13 7.61
N VAL A 139 -11.40 8.20 6.83
CA VAL A 139 -12.27 9.37 6.86
C VAL A 139 -13.10 9.42 5.58
N VAL A 140 -14.42 9.43 5.71
CA VAL A 140 -15.33 9.58 4.57
C VAL A 140 -15.22 11.02 4.06
N PRO A 141 -14.77 11.27 2.81
CA PRO A 141 -14.69 12.61 2.27
C PRO A 141 -16.10 13.21 2.16
N ASN A 142 -16.26 14.47 2.59
CA ASN A 142 -17.49 15.23 2.39
C ASN A 142 -17.63 15.62 0.91
N THR A 143 -17.99 14.67 0.04
CA THR A 143 -18.34 14.96 -1.34
C THR A 143 -19.77 15.50 -1.39
N ILE A 144 -19.91 16.80 -1.68
CA ILE A 144 -21.20 17.36 -2.09
C ILE A 144 -21.50 16.75 -3.46
N TYR A 145 -22.29 15.68 -3.49
CA TYR A 145 -22.80 15.15 -4.74
C TYR A 145 -23.58 16.26 -5.44
N ARG A 146 -23.13 16.66 -6.62
CA ARG A 146 -23.92 17.53 -7.50
C ARG A 146 -25.13 16.71 -7.94
N THR A 147 -26.25 16.88 -7.27
CA THR A 147 -27.55 16.41 -7.74
C THR A 147 -27.83 17.14 -9.05
N TYR A 148 -27.64 16.45 -10.17
CA TYR A 148 -28.12 16.96 -11.46
C TYR A 148 -29.65 16.92 -11.43
N PRO A 149 -30.33 18.04 -11.72
CA PRO A 149 -31.79 18.11 -11.76
C PRO A 149 -32.39 17.26 -12.89
#